data_AF-A0A9X3WIB1-F1
#
_entry.id   AF-A0A9X3WIB1-F1
#
_cell.length_a   1.000
_cell.length_b   1.000
_cell.length_c   1.000
_cell.angle_alpha   90.00
_cell.angle_beta   90.00
_cell.angle_gamma   90.00
#
_symmetry.space_group_name_H-M   'P 1'
#
loop_
_entity.id
_entity.type
_entity.pdbx_description
1 polymer ?
#
loop_
_entity_poly.entity_id
_entity_poly.type
_entity_poly.pdbx_seq_one_letter_code
_entity_poly.pdbx_strand_id
1 'polypeptide(L)'
;MKQSKVKWTKSVGWLLFLMAIGFFCLQIGYLIIQPRYQVEYIDNRIFYVINMLSIICLYMALLFLLTWKKIWTVVVTTMVTLFIIVNVVLLVERNKEVKNISSISPNLQQIFAIKQDTETGEAMYYRSYYGILSRPKDRLEPEIAGDYKIEWLANDIAAFTYEAEDQTIQQFIGTYGDRQEDSMSYYYVASQIRGKWGADNAQVERQNNGIAITVDDQTELFGWDNVEQFGTLAIVLKKNNEAVWAISLDENFVANSEEIEPTVGNISLYKATMEENDPIVLAYQGGAF
;
A
#
# COMPACT_ATOMS: atom_id res chain seq x y z
N MET A 1 26.69 30.16 31.80
CA MET A 1 25.33 29.72 31.40
C MET A 1 24.68 30.54 30.29
N LYS A 2 24.78 31.89 30.26
CA LYS A 2 24.11 32.72 29.22
C LYS A 2 24.71 32.54 27.80
N GLN A 3 26.04 32.43 27.68
CA GLN A 3 26.70 32.21 26.39
C GLN A 3 26.45 30.82 25.79
N SER A 4 26.34 29.76 26.60
CA SER A 4 26.06 28.41 26.09
C SER A 4 24.63 28.29 25.55
N LYS A 5 23.65 28.92 26.21
CA LYS A 5 22.27 29.01 25.71
C LYS A 5 22.16 29.73 24.35
N VAL A 6 22.87 30.85 24.17
CA VAL A 6 22.83 31.61 22.90
C VAL A 6 23.51 30.88 21.75
N LYS A 7 24.57 30.11 22.02
CA LYS A 7 25.19 29.25 21.00
C LYS A 7 24.24 28.12 20.59
N TRP A 8 23.58 27.48 21.56
CA TRP A 8 22.61 26.41 21.32
C TRP A 8 21.42 26.86 20.47
N THR A 9 20.82 28.01 20.76
CA THR A 9 19.67 28.53 19.99
C THR A 9 20.02 28.79 18.53
N LYS A 10 21.23 29.29 18.26
CA LYS A 10 21.70 29.51 16.88
C LYS A 10 21.95 28.19 16.15
N SER A 11 22.51 27.19 16.80
CA SER A 11 22.69 25.86 16.21
C SER A 11 21.35 25.22 15.82
N VAL A 12 20.34 25.29 16.71
CA VAL A 12 18.99 24.80 16.42
C VAL A 12 18.36 25.58 15.25
N GLY A 13 18.52 26.90 15.21
CA GLY A 13 18.04 27.73 14.10
C GLY A 13 18.63 27.33 12.74
N TRP A 14 19.94 27.05 12.69
CA TRP A 14 20.59 26.56 11.47
C TRP A 14 20.12 25.18 11.05
N LEU A 15 19.90 24.26 12.00
CA LEU A 15 19.35 22.94 11.71
C LEU A 15 17.95 23.04 11.07
N LEU A 16 17.07 23.85 11.66
CA LEU A 16 15.72 24.09 11.12
C LEU A 16 15.75 24.75 9.74
N PHE A 17 16.70 25.65 9.50
CA PHE A 17 16.88 26.28 8.20
C PHE A 17 17.28 25.25 7.14
N LEU A 18 18.21 24.35 7.46
CA LEU A 18 18.60 23.25 6.56
C LEU A 18 17.44 22.30 6.28
N MET A 19 16.63 21.96 7.30
CA MET A 19 15.41 21.15 7.11
C MET A 19 14.41 21.83 6.17
N ALA A 20 14.18 23.14 6.35
CA ALA A 20 13.30 23.90 5.48
C ALA A 20 13.77 23.89 4.01
N ILE A 21 15.08 24.08 3.78
CA ILE A 21 15.68 23.94 2.45
C ILE A 21 15.45 22.53 1.91
N GLY A 22 15.67 21.48 2.71
CA GLY A 22 15.43 20.10 2.31
C GLY A 22 13.99 19.85 1.84
N PHE A 23 13.00 20.27 2.62
CA PHE A 23 11.58 20.15 2.22
C PHE A 23 11.25 20.97 0.97
N PHE A 24 11.78 22.19 0.88
CA PHE A 24 11.58 23.04 -0.29
C PHE A 24 12.17 22.43 -1.57
N CYS A 25 13.40 21.89 -1.48
CA CYS A 25 14.04 21.17 -2.59
C CYS A 25 13.25 19.91 -2.98
N LEU A 26 12.73 19.16 -2.01
CA LEU A 26 11.87 18.01 -2.25
C LEU A 26 10.62 18.42 -3.02
N GLN A 27 9.96 19.51 -2.62
CA GLN A 27 8.76 20.01 -3.27
C GLN A 27 9.02 20.49 -4.71
N ILE A 28 10.11 21.23 -4.94
CA ILE A 28 10.52 21.63 -6.29
C ILE A 28 10.84 20.39 -7.14
N GLY A 29 11.58 19.43 -6.59
CA GLY A 29 11.91 18.18 -7.26
C GLY A 29 10.65 17.41 -7.68
N TYR A 30 9.67 17.32 -6.78
CA TYR A 30 8.36 16.72 -7.08
C TYR A 30 7.66 17.43 -8.25
N LEU A 31 7.55 18.76 -8.23
CA LEU A 31 6.90 19.54 -9.29
C LEU A 31 7.58 19.40 -10.66
N ILE A 32 8.89 19.12 -10.69
CA ILE A 32 9.64 18.87 -11.93
C ILE A 32 9.43 17.42 -12.42
N ILE A 33 9.40 16.45 -11.50
CA ILE A 33 9.33 15.00 -11.82
C ILE A 33 7.90 14.58 -12.18
N GLN A 34 6.89 15.08 -11.49
CA GLN A 34 5.48 14.73 -11.67
C GLN A 34 5.04 14.79 -13.15
N PRO A 35 5.18 15.93 -13.87
CA PRO A 35 4.71 16.02 -15.25
C PRO A 35 5.51 15.15 -16.22
N ARG A 36 6.77 14.86 -15.90
CA ARG A 36 7.69 14.13 -16.81
C ARG A 36 7.55 12.62 -16.70
N TYR A 37 7.22 12.11 -15.51
CA TYR A 37 7.24 10.69 -15.20
C TYR A 37 5.89 10.15 -14.71
N GLN A 38 4.84 10.99 -14.70
CA GLN A 38 3.51 10.66 -14.18
C GLN A 38 3.57 10.08 -12.76
N VAL A 39 4.48 10.64 -11.96
CA VAL A 39 4.69 10.24 -10.57
C VAL A 39 3.90 11.17 -9.67
N GLU A 40 3.20 10.60 -8.71
CA GLU A 40 2.44 11.33 -7.71
C GLU A 40 2.94 10.97 -6.32
N TYR A 41 2.63 11.81 -5.32
CA TYR A 41 2.72 11.35 -3.95
C TYR A 41 1.77 10.16 -3.75
N ILE A 42 2.22 9.19 -2.97
CA ILE A 42 1.43 8.01 -2.61
C ILE A 42 0.13 8.38 -1.91
N ASP A 43 0.16 9.49 -1.19
CA ASP A 43 -0.99 10.10 -0.57
C ASP A 43 -0.99 11.60 -0.89
N ASN A 44 -2.08 12.09 -1.47
CA ASN A 44 -2.19 13.49 -1.89
C ASN A 44 -2.01 14.48 -0.72
N ARG A 45 -2.29 14.04 0.52
CA ARG A 45 -2.12 14.85 1.74
C ARG A 45 -0.65 15.23 1.98
N ILE A 46 0.30 14.39 1.55
CA ILE A 46 1.74 14.59 1.75
C ILE A 46 2.20 15.92 1.13
N PHE A 47 1.68 16.28 -0.05
CA PHE A 47 2.01 17.53 -0.72
C PHE A 47 1.83 18.75 0.19
N TYR A 48 0.66 18.86 0.82
CA TYR A 48 0.33 19.99 1.69
C TYR A 48 1.05 19.92 3.03
N VAL A 49 1.25 18.71 3.58
CA VAL A 49 2.01 18.50 4.82
C VAL A 49 3.46 18.95 4.66
N ILE A 50 4.12 18.58 3.55
CA ILE A 50 5.51 19.01 3.28
C ILE A 50 5.59 20.53 3.14
N ASN A 51 4.63 21.18 2.46
CA ASN A 51 4.56 22.64 2.36
C ASN A 51 4.43 23.31 3.74
N MET A 52 3.55 22.80 4.59
CA MET A 52 3.36 23.32 5.95
C MET A 52 4.60 23.12 6.81
N LEU A 53 5.23 21.94 6.76
CA LEU A 53 6.47 21.67 7.50
C LEU A 53 7.62 22.57 7.03
N SER A 54 7.75 22.76 5.72
CA SER A 54 8.75 23.66 5.14
C SER A 54 8.64 25.08 5.69
N ILE A 55 7.43 25.67 5.68
CA ILE A 55 7.24 27.05 6.16
C ILE A 55 7.37 27.16 7.68
N ILE A 56 6.94 26.16 8.44
CA ILE A 56 7.07 26.14 9.91
C ILE A 56 8.55 26.07 10.30
N CYS A 57 9.33 25.18 9.67
CA CYS A 57 10.76 25.08 9.89
C CYS A 57 11.47 26.39 9.54
N LEU A 58 11.12 27.01 8.40
CA LEU A 58 11.68 28.29 7.98
C LEU A 58 11.36 29.41 8.98
N TYR A 59 10.09 29.50 9.40
CA TYR A 59 9.65 30.50 10.37
C TYR A 59 10.39 30.38 11.71
N MET A 60 10.47 29.16 12.24
CA MET A 60 11.19 28.90 13.50
C MET A 60 12.70 29.17 13.37
N ALA A 61 13.30 28.84 12.22
CA ALA A 61 14.69 29.16 11.95
C ALA A 61 14.94 30.68 11.97
N LEU A 62 14.08 31.46 11.32
CA LEU A 62 14.19 32.92 11.28
C LEU A 62 14.06 33.53 12.68
N LEU A 63 13.15 33.02 13.51
CA LEU A 63 13.00 33.47 14.91
C LEU A 63 14.24 33.21 15.76
N PHE A 64 14.92 32.08 15.57
CA PHE A 64 16.13 31.74 16.34
C PHE A 64 17.40 32.43 15.85
N LEU A 65 17.51 32.67 14.54
CA LEU A 65 18.73 33.18 13.92
C LEU A 65 18.80 34.71 13.90
N LEU A 66 17.66 35.38 13.77
CA LEU A 66 17.63 36.83 13.61
C LEU A 66 16.91 37.51 14.78
N THR A 67 17.33 38.75 15.08
CA THR A 67 16.70 39.60 16.11
C THR A 67 15.90 40.70 15.44
N TRP A 68 14.59 40.48 15.31
CA TRP A 68 13.69 41.35 14.54
C TRP A 68 13.08 42.45 15.41
N LYS A 69 12.73 43.59 14.80
CA LYS A 69 11.79 44.54 15.43
C LYS A 69 10.42 43.87 15.52
N LYS A 70 9.69 44.13 16.61
CA LYS A 70 8.37 43.53 16.90
C LYS A 70 7.38 43.63 15.73
N ILE A 71 7.39 44.74 14.99
CA ILE A 71 6.53 44.95 13.81
C ILE A 71 6.77 43.88 12.74
N TRP A 72 8.03 43.63 12.37
CA TRP A 72 8.34 42.65 11.32
C TRP A 72 8.04 41.22 11.75
N THR A 73 8.23 40.90 13.04
CA THR A 73 7.80 39.61 13.58
C THR A 73 6.30 39.40 13.37
N VAL A 74 5.46 40.37 13.73
CA VAL A 74 4.00 40.29 13.55
C VAL A 74 3.62 40.11 12.07
N VAL A 75 4.28 40.83 11.17
CA VAL A 75 4.03 40.71 9.72
C VAL A 75 4.34 39.30 9.22
N VAL A 76 5.51 38.75 9.54
CA VAL A 76 5.90 37.39 9.10
C VAL A 76 4.99 36.34 9.73
N THR A 77 4.68 36.45 11.02
CA THR A 77 3.76 35.51 11.70
C THR A 77 2.40 35.50 11.01
N THR A 78 1.86 36.66 10.66
CA THR A 78 0.56 36.78 9.96
C THR A 78 0.61 36.11 8.59
N MET A 79 1.68 36.34 7.83
CA MET A 79 1.88 35.75 6.50
C MET A 79 1.99 34.21 6.57
N VAL A 80 2.78 33.68 7.49
CA VAL A 80 2.94 32.23 7.69
C VAL A 80 1.62 31.60 8.11
N THR A 81 0.87 32.25 9.00
CA THR A 81 -0.45 31.78 9.44
C THR A 81 -1.42 31.68 8.26
N LEU A 82 -1.48 32.72 7.42
CA LEU A 82 -2.33 32.72 6.22
C LEU A 82 -1.93 31.61 5.25
N PHE A 83 -0.62 31.41 5.02
CA PHE A 83 -0.13 30.33 4.15
C PHE A 83 -0.53 28.94 4.66
N ILE A 84 -0.44 28.70 5.97
CA ILE A 84 -0.88 27.43 6.59
C ILE A 84 -2.39 27.26 6.40
N ILE A 85 -3.19 28.30 6.67
CA ILE A 85 -4.65 28.25 6.48
C ILE A 85 -5.00 27.86 5.04
N VAL A 86 -4.36 28.47 4.04
CA VAL A 86 -4.58 28.13 2.62
C VAL A 86 -4.25 26.67 2.33
N ASN A 87 -3.11 26.16 2.82
CA ASN A 87 -2.76 24.74 2.61
C ASN A 87 -3.74 23.78 3.32
N VAL A 88 -4.25 24.15 4.49
CA VAL A 88 -5.27 23.36 5.21
C VAL A 88 -6.57 23.34 4.41
N VAL A 89 -7.04 24.48 3.90
CA VAL A 89 -8.25 24.55 3.07
C VAL A 89 -8.10 23.70 1.81
N LEU A 90 -6.98 23.84 1.09
CA LEU A 90 -6.71 23.04 -0.12
C LEU A 90 -6.59 21.54 0.18
N LEU A 91 -5.99 21.15 1.31
CA LEU A 91 -5.94 19.75 1.75
C LEU A 91 -7.34 19.20 1.99
N VAL A 92 -8.21 19.97 2.64
CA VAL A 92 -9.59 19.57 2.93
C VAL A 92 -10.41 19.45 1.65
N GLU A 93 -10.31 20.43 0.74
CA GLU A 93 -10.97 20.36 -0.58
C GLU A 93 -10.49 19.15 -1.38
N ARG A 94 -9.18 18.92 -1.44
CA ARG A 94 -8.64 17.78 -2.19
C ARG A 94 -9.04 16.43 -1.59
N ASN A 95 -9.15 16.32 -0.27
CA ASN A 95 -9.61 15.10 0.39
C ASN A 95 -11.12 14.87 0.24
N LYS A 96 -11.89 15.92 -0.07
CA LYS A 96 -13.30 15.77 -0.42
C LYS A 96 -13.47 15.21 -1.82
N GLU A 97 -12.59 15.55 -2.76
CA GLU A 97 -12.62 15.04 -4.14
C GLU A 97 -12.02 13.63 -4.24
N VAL A 98 -10.91 13.39 -3.53
CA VAL A 98 -10.13 12.15 -3.64
C VAL A 98 -9.91 11.55 -2.26
N LYS A 99 -10.54 10.40 -2.02
CA LYS A 99 -10.30 9.58 -0.84
C LYS A 99 -9.01 8.79 -1.03
N ASN A 100 -8.04 9.04 -0.15
CA ASN A 100 -6.76 8.33 -0.16
C ASN A 100 -6.83 7.17 0.84
N ILE A 101 -6.83 5.95 0.31
CA ILE A 101 -6.86 4.70 1.08
C ILE A 101 -5.44 4.16 1.09
N SER A 102 -4.82 4.05 2.26
CA SER A 102 -3.45 3.54 2.35
C SER A 102 -3.19 2.73 3.61
N SER A 103 -2.27 1.78 3.50
CA SER A 103 -1.79 0.96 4.60
C SER A 103 -0.30 0.71 4.42
N ILE A 104 0.45 0.66 5.52
CA ILE A 104 1.89 0.41 5.52
C ILE A 104 2.12 -1.05 5.89
N SER A 105 3.04 -1.74 5.20
CA SER A 105 3.36 -3.13 5.49
C SER A 105 3.92 -3.33 6.90
N PRO A 106 3.81 -4.53 7.49
CA PRO A 106 4.32 -4.80 8.84
C PRO A 106 5.82 -4.50 8.99
N ASN A 107 6.63 -4.75 7.95
CA ASN A 107 8.06 -4.42 7.92
C ASN A 107 8.40 -2.97 7.53
N LEU A 108 7.38 -2.13 7.29
CA LEU A 108 7.49 -0.72 6.89
C LEU A 108 8.18 -0.45 5.55
N GLN A 109 8.36 -1.48 4.71
CA GLN A 109 9.05 -1.35 3.42
C GLN A 109 8.10 -1.01 2.27
N GLN A 110 6.84 -1.42 2.38
CA GLN A 110 5.84 -1.27 1.33
C GLN A 110 4.66 -0.44 1.82
N ILE A 111 4.01 0.24 0.88
CA ILE A 111 2.80 1.01 1.14
C ILE A 111 1.78 0.60 0.09
N PHE A 112 0.66 0.06 0.58
CA PHE A 112 -0.55 -0.13 -0.20
C PHE A 112 -1.28 1.19 -0.33
N ALA A 113 -1.67 1.56 -1.55
CA ALA A 113 -2.30 2.83 -1.82
C ALA A 113 -3.33 2.73 -2.95
N ILE A 114 -4.54 3.19 -2.66
CA ILE A 114 -5.62 3.40 -3.62
C ILE A 114 -6.07 4.85 -3.51
N LYS A 115 -6.33 5.48 -4.65
CA LYS A 115 -7.01 6.77 -4.71
C LYS A 115 -8.37 6.55 -5.34
N GLN A 116 -9.41 6.91 -4.60
CA GLN A 116 -10.79 6.80 -5.03
C GLN A 116 -11.35 8.20 -5.27
N ASP A 117 -11.93 8.41 -6.45
CA ASP A 117 -12.75 9.57 -6.74
C ASP A 117 -14.08 9.46 -5.98
N THR A 118 -14.39 10.48 -5.19
CA THR A 118 -15.58 10.46 -4.33
C THR A 118 -16.90 10.71 -5.07
N GLU A 119 -16.85 11.30 -6.26
CA GLU A 119 -18.05 11.58 -7.06
C GLU A 119 -18.40 10.37 -7.92
N THR A 120 -17.41 9.73 -8.54
CA THR A 120 -17.64 8.60 -9.45
C THR A 120 -17.49 7.24 -8.79
N GLY A 121 -16.80 7.13 -7.65
CA GLY A 121 -16.46 5.83 -7.05
C GLY A 121 -15.29 5.12 -7.73
N GLU A 122 -14.76 5.68 -8.82
CA GLU A 122 -13.62 5.14 -9.55
C GLU A 122 -12.38 5.07 -8.65
N ALA A 123 -11.77 3.89 -8.58
CA ALA A 123 -10.61 3.65 -7.74
C ALA A 123 -9.41 3.21 -8.56
N MET A 124 -8.26 3.83 -8.30
CA MET A 124 -7.00 3.52 -8.96
C MET A 124 -5.99 3.03 -7.91
N TYR A 125 -5.41 1.85 -8.16
CA TYR A 125 -4.28 1.34 -7.40
C TYR A 125 -2.98 2.04 -7.83
N TYR A 126 -2.19 2.45 -6.83
CA TYR A 126 -0.91 3.11 -7.01
C TYR A 126 0.23 2.24 -6.49
N ARG A 127 1.20 1.95 -7.34
CA ARG A 127 2.41 1.23 -6.95
C ARG A 127 3.49 2.19 -6.48
N SER A 128 4.01 1.97 -5.27
CA SER A 128 5.19 2.70 -4.78
C SER A 128 6.44 2.27 -5.56
N TYR A 129 7.23 3.23 -6.00
CA TYR A 129 8.53 2.98 -6.64
C TYR A 129 9.69 3.57 -5.82
N TYR A 130 9.44 4.65 -5.07
CA TYR A 130 10.47 5.36 -4.31
C TYR A 130 9.89 5.93 -3.00
N GLY A 131 9.41 5.04 -2.12
CA GLY A 131 8.87 5.40 -0.81
C GLY A 131 7.57 6.21 -0.93
N ILE A 132 7.64 7.53 -0.73
CA ILE A 132 6.48 8.44 -0.76
C ILE A 132 5.96 8.75 -2.16
N LEU A 133 6.65 8.25 -3.20
CA LEU A 133 6.29 8.46 -4.60
C LEU A 133 5.73 7.18 -5.22
N SER A 134 4.67 7.35 -5.99
CA SER A 134 3.91 6.26 -6.59
C SER A 134 3.47 6.59 -8.01
N ARG A 135 3.05 5.57 -8.76
CA ARG A 135 2.43 5.74 -10.09
C ARG A 135 1.11 4.97 -10.14
N PRO A 136 0.10 5.47 -10.87
CA PRO A 136 -1.10 4.70 -11.14
C PRO A 136 -0.69 3.43 -11.89
N LYS A 137 -1.29 2.29 -11.50
CA LYS A 137 -0.97 1.00 -12.08
C LYS A 137 -2.22 0.33 -12.66
N ASP A 138 -3.20 0.05 -11.80
CA ASP A 138 -4.38 -0.74 -12.16
C ASP A 138 -5.64 0.03 -11.72
N ARG A 139 -6.67 0.06 -12.58
CA ARG A 139 -8.02 0.51 -12.20
C ARG A 139 -8.71 -0.64 -11.48
N LEU A 140 -9.36 -0.35 -10.35
CA LEU A 140 -10.19 -1.32 -9.66
C LEU A 140 -11.57 -1.34 -10.32
N GLU A 141 -11.97 -2.54 -10.73
CA GLU A 141 -13.31 -2.82 -11.25
C GLU A 141 -13.85 -4.07 -10.55
N PRO A 142 -15.12 -4.06 -10.11
CA PRO A 142 -16.08 -2.94 -10.13
C PRO A 142 -15.73 -1.80 -9.16
N GLU A 143 -16.49 -0.70 -9.23
CA GLU A 143 -16.29 0.50 -8.41
C GLU A 143 -16.61 0.26 -6.92
N ILE A 144 -15.91 0.97 -6.04
CA ILE A 144 -16.04 0.83 -4.59
C ILE A 144 -17.25 1.63 -4.13
N ALA A 145 -18.26 0.97 -3.57
CA ALA A 145 -19.48 1.62 -3.11
C ALA A 145 -19.60 1.66 -1.58
N GLY A 146 -19.13 0.61 -0.91
CA GLY A 146 -19.33 0.41 0.52
C GLY A 146 -18.06 0.50 1.35
N ASP A 147 -18.06 -0.26 2.43
CA ASP A 147 -16.91 -0.40 3.31
C ASP A 147 -15.80 -1.20 2.64
N TYR A 148 -14.58 -1.03 3.16
CA TYR A 148 -13.42 -1.78 2.73
C TYR A 148 -12.55 -2.19 3.92
N LYS A 149 -11.73 -3.21 3.70
CA LYS A 149 -10.74 -3.74 4.62
C LYS A 149 -9.41 -3.96 3.89
N ILE A 150 -8.30 -3.65 4.56
CA ILE A 150 -6.96 -3.98 4.10
C ILE A 150 -6.34 -4.94 5.10
N GLU A 151 -5.89 -6.09 4.63
CA GLU A 151 -5.13 -7.07 5.43
C GLU A 151 -3.78 -7.35 4.77
N TRP A 152 -2.72 -7.47 5.56
CA TRP A 152 -1.40 -7.84 5.03
C TRP A 152 -1.18 -9.33 5.19
N LEU A 153 -1.33 -10.09 4.11
CA LEU A 153 -1.16 -11.54 4.09
C LEU A 153 0.31 -11.96 4.28
N ALA A 154 1.23 -11.06 3.93
CA ALA A 154 2.66 -11.15 4.17
C ALA A 154 3.26 -9.73 4.20
N ASN A 155 4.56 -9.58 4.48
CA ASN A 155 5.23 -8.27 4.45
C ASN A 155 5.15 -7.54 3.10
N ASP A 156 4.86 -8.25 2.01
CA ASP A 156 4.84 -7.74 0.65
C ASP A 156 3.59 -8.14 -0.14
N ILE A 157 2.52 -8.55 0.54
CA ILE A 157 1.23 -8.93 -0.04
C ILE A 157 0.11 -8.29 0.77
N ALA A 158 -0.63 -7.35 0.17
CA ALA A 158 -1.77 -6.70 0.79
C ALA A 158 -3.07 -7.11 0.08
N ALA A 159 -4.04 -7.64 0.83
CA ALA A 159 -5.38 -7.92 0.36
C ALA A 159 -6.31 -6.75 0.67
N PHE A 160 -6.87 -6.15 -0.37
CA PHE A 160 -7.89 -5.12 -0.28
C PHE A 160 -9.26 -5.73 -0.61
N THR A 161 -10.10 -5.90 0.40
CA THR A 161 -11.45 -6.44 0.27
C THR A 161 -12.44 -5.29 0.37
N TYR A 162 -13.39 -5.20 -0.55
CA TYR A 162 -14.35 -4.11 -0.59
C TYR A 162 -15.71 -4.57 -1.12
N GLU A 163 -16.75 -3.82 -0.73
CA GLU A 163 -18.10 -4.00 -1.26
C GLU A 163 -18.29 -3.12 -2.51
N ALA A 164 -18.70 -3.76 -3.61
CA ALA A 164 -19.00 -3.12 -4.88
C ALA A 164 -20.45 -2.59 -4.91
N GLU A 165 -20.80 -1.79 -5.93
CA GLU A 165 -22.16 -1.23 -6.09
C GLU A 165 -23.27 -2.29 -6.16
N ASP A 166 -22.96 -3.47 -6.72
CA ASP A 166 -23.89 -4.60 -6.82
C ASP A 166 -23.96 -5.45 -5.54
N GLN A 167 -23.37 -4.96 -4.44
CA GLN A 167 -23.27 -5.62 -3.12
C GLN A 167 -22.43 -6.90 -3.14
N THR A 168 -21.63 -7.12 -4.18
CA THR A 168 -20.68 -8.24 -4.22
C THR A 168 -19.39 -7.88 -3.47
N ILE A 169 -18.84 -8.86 -2.76
CA ILE A 169 -17.50 -8.75 -2.19
C ILE A 169 -16.45 -8.92 -3.29
N GLN A 170 -15.59 -7.91 -3.43
CA GLN A 170 -14.48 -7.91 -4.35
C GLN A 170 -13.17 -7.87 -3.59
N GLN A 171 -12.13 -8.41 -4.22
CA GLN A 171 -10.81 -8.43 -3.60
C GLN A 171 -9.73 -8.12 -4.64
N PHE A 172 -8.89 -7.15 -4.32
CA PHE A 172 -7.71 -6.77 -5.08
C PHE A 172 -6.46 -7.07 -4.25
N ILE A 173 -5.44 -7.67 -4.86
CA ILE A 173 -4.19 -7.98 -4.15
C ILE A 173 -3.03 -7.11 -4.67
N GLY A 174 -2.44 -6.32 -3.77
CA GLY A 174 -1.20 -5.60 -4.00
C GLY A 174 0.02 -6.47 -3.70
N THR A 175 0.80 -6.81 -4.73
CA THR A 175 2.01 -7.65 -4.60
C THR A 175 3.28 -6.85 -4.87
N TYR A 176 4.28 -6.94 -3.98
CA TYR A 176 5.48 -6.09 -4.03
C TYR A 176 6.81 -6.84 -4.22
N GLY A 177 6.90 -8.12 -3.85
CA GLY A 177 8.11 -8.93 -3.99
C GLY A 177 8.01 -10.03 -5.04
N ASP A 178 8.89 -11.02 -4.90
CA ASP A 178 8.93 -12.26 -5.67
C ASP A 178 9.44 -13.40 -4.76
N ARG A 179 9.22 -14.65 -5.17
CA ARG A 179 9.68 -15.88 -4.48
C ARG A 179 10.68 -16.70 -5.31
N GLN A 180 11.19 -16.15 -6.42
CA GLN A 180 12.24 -16.79 -7.22
C GLN A 180 13.62 -16.60 -6.59
N GLU A 181 14.43 -17.66 -6.58
CA GLU A 181 15.86 -17.59 -6.22
C GLU A 181 16.73 -17.05 -7.37
N ASP A 182 16.49 -17.48 -8.61
CA ASP A 182 17.26 -17.07 -9.80
C ASP A 182 16.33 -16.45 -10.86
N SER A 183 16.44 -15.14 -11.10
CA SER A 183 15.46 -14.38 -11.90
C SER A 183 15.45 -14.76 -13.39
N MET A 184 14.25 -14.84 -13.98
CA MET A 184 13.75 -13.93 -15.05
C MET A 184 12.38 -14.36 -15.63
N SER A 185 11.83 -15.52 -15.25
CA SER A 185 10.56 -15.99 -15.79
C SER A 185 9.36 -15.59 -14.92
N TYR A 186 8.32 -15.07 -15.53
CA TYR A 186 7.02 -14.94 -14.86
C TYR A 186 6.41 -16.33 -14.64
N TYR A 187 5.95 -16.62 -13.42
CA TYR A 187 5.27 -17.88 -13.10
C TYR A 187 3.83 -17.62 -12.64
N TYR A 188 3.02 -18.67 -12.72
CA TYR A 188 1.64 -18.68 -12.28
C TYR A 188 1.59 -19.23 -10.86
N VAL A 189 0.98 -18.52 -9.91
CA VAL A 189 0.87 -19.00 -8.51
C VAL A 189 0.18 -20.37 -8.46
N ALA A 190 -0.87 -20.55 -9.26
CA ALA A 190 -1.56 -21.82 -9.42
C ALA A 190 -0.66 -22.98 -9.87
N SER A 191 0.42 -22.71 -10.63
CA SER A 191 1.36 -23.75 -11.05
C SER A 191 2.37 -24.12 -9.96
N GLN A 192 2.58 -23.23 -8.99
CA GLN A 192 3.47 -23.41 -7.84
C GLN A 192 2.79 -24.14 -6.67
N ILE A 193 1.47 -24.04 -6.51
CA ILE A 193 0.74 -24.69 -5.41
C ILE A 193 0.29 -26.13 -5.75
N ARG A 194 1.17 -26.94 -6.35
CA ARG A 194 0.83 -28.35 -6.71
C ARG A 194 0.56 -29.19 -5.46
N GLY A 195 -0.19 -30.27 -5.64
CA GLY A 195 -0.50 -31.22 -4.57
C GLY A 195 -1.47 -30.67 -3.54
N LYS A 196 -1.36 -31.19 -2.31
CA LYS A 196 -2.22 -30.82 -1.17
C LYS A 196 -1.44 -29.98 -0.17
N TRP A 197 -2.09 -28.90 0.26
CA TRP A 197 -1.62 -27.99 1.29
C TRP A 197 -2.68 -27.97 2.38
N GLY A 198 -2.29 -28.06 3.64
CA GLY A 198 -3.29 -28.10 4.70
C GLY A 198 -2.78 -27.67 6.06
N ALA A 199 -3.77 -27.36 6.90
CA ALA A 199 -3.69 -27.11 8.33
C ALA A 199 -4.84 -27.87 9.01
N ASP A 200 -5.01 -27.70 10.32
CA ASP A 200 -5.95 -28.51 11.12
C ASP A 200 -7.41 -28.47 10.63
N ASN A 201 -7.88 -27.34 10.10
CA ASN A 201 -9.27 -27.18 9.66
C ASN A 201 -9.42 -26.68 8.20
N ALA A 202 -8.33 -26.62 7.44
CA ALA A 202 -8.33 -26.08 6.09
C ALA A 202 -7.38 -26.86 5.17
N GLN A 203 -7.78 -27.06 3.92
CA GLN A 203 -6.98 -27.70 2.89
C GLN A 203 -7.18 -27.02 1.53
N VAL A 204 -6.09 -26.83 0.80
CA VAL A 204 -6.06 -26.42 -0.61
C VAL A 204 -5.49 -27.58 -1.42
N GLU A 205 -6.21 -28.00 -2.44
CA GLU A 205 -5.74 -29.02 -3.38
C GLU A 205 -5.88 -28.52 -4.81
N ARG A 206 -4.77 -28.50 -5.54
CA ARG A 206 -4.81 -28.27 -6.98
C ARG A 206 -5.31 -29.53 -7.68
N GLN A 207 -6.38 -29.39 -8.46
CA GLN A 207 -6.95 -30.45 -9.29
C GLN A 207 -6.81 -30.12 -10.78
N ASN A 208 -7.08 -31.08 -11.66
CA ASN A 208 -6.96 -30.87 -13.11
C ASN A 208 -7.92 -29.79 -13.63
N ASN A 209 -9.11 -29.70 -13.05
CA ASN A 209 -10.17 -28.79 -13.46
C ASN A 209 -10.24 -27.50 -12.63
N GLY A 210 -9.35 -27.29 -11.66
CA GLY A 210 -9.40 -26.11 -10.81
C GLY A 210 -8.68 -26.28 -9.47
N ILE A 211 -9.07 -25.48 -8.49
CA ILE A 211 -8.55 -25.50 -7.12
C ILE A 211 -9.68 -25.85 -6.17
N ALA A 212 -9.49 -26.90 -5.36
CA ALA A 212 -10.44 -27.29 -4.33
C ALA A 212 -10.00 -26.72 -2.97
N ILE A 213 -10.91 -26.05 -2.29
CA ILE A 213 -10.75 -25.52 -0.95
C ILE A 213 -11.66 -26.33 -0.03
N THR A 214 -11.10 -26.89 1.05
CA THR A 214 -11.89 -27.55 2.10
C THR A 214 -11.68 -26.78 3.39
N VAL A 215 -12.76 -26.29 4.01
CA VAL A 215 -12.73 -25.65 5.33
C VAL A 215 -13.86 -26.24 6.16
N ASP A 216 -13.58 -26.70 7.38
CA ASP A 216 -14.56 -27.29 8.30
C ASP A 216 -15.43 -28.39 7.63
N ASP A 217 -14.77 -29.34 6.94
CA ASP A 217 -15.37 -30.44 6.18
C ASP A 217 -16.26 -30.04 4.97
N GLN A 218 -16.28 -28.76 4.61
CA GLN A 218 -16.97 -28.28 3.41
C GLN A 218 -15.99 -28.02 2.29
N THR A 219 -16.14 -28.77 1.19
CA THR A 219 -15.30 -28.63 -0.01
C THR A 219 -16.01 -27.82 -1.08
N GLU A 220 -15.30 -26.84 -1.62
CA GLU A 220 -15.70 -26.03 -2.77
C GLU A 220 -14.64 -26.09 -3.87
N LEU A 221 -15.06 -26.30 -5.12
CA LEU A 221 -14.18 -26.36 -6.27
C LEU A 221 -14.32 -25.09 -7.13
N PHE A 222 -13.20 -24.44 -7.37
CA PHE A 222 -13.09 -23.25 -8.20
C PHE A 222 -12.43 -23.62 -9.52
N GLY A 223 -13.20 -23.59 -10.60
CA GLY A 223 -12.68 -23.81 -11.95
C GLY A 223 -11.64 -22.76 -12.36
N TRP A 224 -10.75 -23.09 -13.29
CA TRP A 224 -9.67 -22.18 -13.72
C TRP A 224 -10.15 -20.83 -14.23
N ASP A 225 -11.33 -20.77 -14.86
CA ASP A 225 -11.94 -19.52 -15.33
C ASP A 225 -12.34 -18.56 -14.19
N ASN A 226 -12.40 -19.08 -12.96
CA ASN A 226 -12.72 -18.33 -11.75
C ASN A 226 -11.47 -18.01 -10.89
N VAL A 227 -10.26 -18.25 -11.42
CA VAL A 227 -9.00 -17.97 -10.74
C VAL A 227 -8.36 -16.74 -11.37
N GLU A 228 -8.23 -15.67 -10.59
CA GLU A 228 -7.61 -14.43 -11.03
C GLU A 228 -6.22 -14.29 -10.41
N GLN A 229 -5.20 -13.99 -11.23
CA GLN A 229 -3.82 -13.86 -10.77
C GLN A 229 -3.44 -12.42 -10.47
N PHE A 230 -2.77 -12.24 -9.32
CA PHE A 230 -2.20 -10.97 -8.89
C PHE A 230 -0.69 -11.09 -8.73
N GLY A 231 0.04 -10.47 -9.66
CA GLY A 231 1.51 -10.54 -9.68
C GLY A 231 2.01 -11.97 -9.79
N THR A 232 3.08 -12.31 -9.08
CA THR A 232 3.60 -13.68 -8.96
C THR A 232 3.35 -14.27 -7.57
N LEU A 233 2.61 -13.58 -6.70
CA LEU A 233 2.53 -13.90 -5.28
C LEU A 233 1.14 -14.34 -4.81
N ALA A 234 0.07 -14.00 -5.52
CA ALA A 234 -1.28 -14.32 -5.08
C ALA A 234 -2.25 -14.63 -6.22
N ILE A 235 -3.31 -15.35 -5.88
CA ILE A 235 -4.51 -15.56 -6.70
C ILE A 235 -5.77 -15.32 -5.87
N VAL A 236 -6.83 -14.87 -6.52
CA VAL A 236 -8.19 -14.77 -5.94
C VAL A 236 -9.07 -15.79 -6.63
N LEU A 237 -9.82 -16.55 -5.83
CA LEU A 237 -10.81 -17.52 -6.26
C LEU A 237 -12.19 -16.88 -6.17
N LYS A 238 -12.88 -16.82 -7.32
CA LYS A 238 -14.18 -16.18 -7.46
C LYS A 238 -15.31 -17.18 -7.61
N LYS A 239 -16.53 -16.80 -7.24
CA LYS A 239 -17.74 -17.54 -7.56
C LYS A 239 -18.84 -16.55 -7.88
N ASN A 240 -19.53 -16.75 -9.01
CA ASN A 240 -20.59 -15.83 -9.46
C ASN A 240 -20.12 -14.36 -9.50
N ASN A 241 -18.89 -14.12 -9.95
CA ASN A 241 -18.24 -12.80 -9.99
C ASN A 241 -17.88 -12.18 -8.62
N GLU A 242 -18.01 -12.93 -7.53
CA GLU A 242 -17.67 -12.49 -6.17
C GLU A 242 -16.38 -13.16 -5.69
N ALA A 243 -15.50 -12.43 -5.00
CA ALA A 243 -14.30 -12.99 -4.38
C ALA A 243 -14.68 -13.83 -3.16
N VAL A 244 -14.15 -15.05 -3.06
CA VAL A 244 -14.43 -15.97 -1.94
C VAL A 244 -13.17 -16.25 -1.13
N TRP A 245 -12.06 -16.54 -1.80
CA TRP A 245 -10.78 -16.84 -1.17
C TRP A 245 -9.62 -16.17 -1.92
N ALA A 246 -8.58 -15.78 -1.19
CA ALA A 246 -7.24 -15.54 -1.73
C ALA A 246 -6.29 -16.64 -1.28
N ILE A 247 -5.40 -17.03 -2.19
CA ILE A 247 -4.23 -17.84 -1.86
C ILE A 247 -2.99 -17.01 -2.16
N SER A 248 -2.09 -16.90 -1.19
CA SER A 248 -0.82 -16.19 -1.34
C SER A 248 0.37 -17.05 -0.97
N LEU A 249 1.53 -16.74 -1.55
CA LEU A 249 2.80 -17.39 -1.24
C LEU A 249 3.50 -16.65 -0.08
N ASP A 250 3.70 -17.34 1.03
CA ASP A 250 4.33 -16.74 2.22
C ASP A 250 5.80 -16.35 1.96
N GLU A 251 6.40 -15.57 2.86
CA GLU A 251 7.78 -15.10 2.74
C GLU A 251 8.83 -16.22 2.68
N ASN A 252 8.52 -17.38 3.28
CA ASN A 252 9.39 -18.55 3.24
C ASN A 252 9.16 -19.45 2.02
N PHE A 253 8.22 -19.09 1.14
CA PHE A 253 7.96 -19.85 -0.07
C PHE A 253 9.08 -19.66 -1.09
N VAL A 254 9.51 -20.74 -1.72
CA VAL A 254 10.49 -20.71 -2.82
C VAL A 254 9.81 -21.22 -4.08
N ALA A 255 9.64 -20.32 -5.05
CA ALA A 255 9.07 -20.64 -6.34
C ALA A 255 10.15 -21.28 -7.23
N ASN A 256 9.91 -22.53 -7.60
CA ASN A 256 10.80 -23.29 -8.46
C ASN A 256 10.24 -23.31 -9.89
N SER A 257 11.06 -22.88 -10.84
CA SER A 257 10.77 -22.99 -12.28
C SER A 257 10.99 -24.43 -12.79
N GLU A 258 11.82 -25.20 -12.09
CA GLU A 258 12.10 -26.61 -12.41
C GLU A 258 11.11 -27.53 -11.68
N GLU A 259 10.28 -28.23 -12.45
CA GLU A 259 9.14 -29.04 -11.97
C GLU A 259 9.53 -30.29 -11.13
N ILE A 260 10.82 -30.48 -10.84
CA ILE A 260 11.38 -31.72 -10.30
C ILE A 260 11.54 -31.67 -8.77
N GLU A 261 11.70 -30.48 -8.19
CA GLU A 261 11.93 -30.33 -6.75
C GLU A 261 10.64 -30.03 -5.98
N PRO A 262 10.48 -30.59 -4.77
CA PRO A 262 9.33 -30.27 -3.91
C PRO A 262 9.34 -28.78 -3.57
N THR A 263 8.18 -28.15 -3.69
CA THR A 263 7.97 -26.75 -3.31
C THR A 263 8.24 -26.58 -1.82
N VAL A 264 9.08 -25.60 -1.48
CA VAL A 264 9.48 -25.29 -0.10
C VAL A 264 8.72 -24.08 0.40
N GLY A 265 8.31 -24.12 1.67
CA GLY A 265 7.65 -23.01 2.37
C GLY A 265 6.15 -23.24 2.58
N ASN A 266 5.44 -22.16 2.88
CA ASN A 266 4.02 -22.18 3.19
C ASN A 266 3.21 -21.34 2.20
N ILE A 267 1.91 -21.60 2.17
CA ILE A 267 0.95 -20.71 1.53
C ILE A 267 -0.04 -20.20 2.58
N SER A 268 -0.63 -19.04 2.34
CA SER A 268 -1.72 -18.51 3.16
C SER A 268 -3.03 -18.57 2.41
N LEU A 269 -4.07 -19.07 3.08
CA LEU A 269 -5.45 -19.04 2.62
C LEU A 269 -6.22 -17.96 3.39
N TYR A 270 -6.82 -17.01 2.67
CA TYR A 270 -7.51 -15.88 3.27
C TYR A 270 -8.95 -15.78 2.74
N LYS A 271 -9.93 -15.73 3.63
CA LYS A 271 -11.34 -15.58 3.22
C LYS A 271 -11.61 -14.13 2.82
N ALA A 272 -12.16 -13.93 1.62
CA ALA A 272 -12.66 -12.63 1.19
C ALA A 272 -14.00 -12.36 1.87
N THR A 273 -13.95 -11.63 2.98
CA THR A 273 -15.12 -11.21 3.76
C THR A 273 -14.84 -9.86 4.39
N MET A 274 -15.90 -9.11 4.70
CA MET A 274 -15.82 -7.86 5.46
C MET A 274 -15.67 -8.08 6.97
N GLU A 275 -15.98 -9.29 7.47
CA GLU A 275 -15.75 -9.65 8.88
C GLU A 275 -14.25 -9.73 9.21
N GLU A 276 -13.89 -9.52 10.48
CA GLU A 276 -12.52 -9.72 10.93
C GLU A 276 -12.15 -11.22 10.85
N ASN A 277 -11.02 -11.50 10.20
CA ASN A 277 -10.49 -12.85 10.03
C ASN A 277 -8.99 -12.80 9.75
N ASP A 278 -8.28 -13.84 10.17
CA ASP A 278 -6.85 -13.98 9.94
C ASP A 278 -6.57 -14.96 8.77
N PRO A 279 -5.45 -14.79 8.05
CA PRO A 279 -4.99 -15.78 7.08
C PRO A 279 -4.64 -17.11 7.76
N ILE A 280 -5.05 -18.22 7.14
CA ILE A 280 -4.72 -19.58 7.58
C ILE A 280 -3.46 -20.03 6.84
N VAL A 281 -2.38 -20.23 7.58
CA VAL A 281 -1.11 -20.73 7.05
C VAL A 281 -1.23 -22.24 6.81
N LEU A 282 -0.95 -22.68 5.58
CA LEU A 282 -1.02 -24.06 5.13
C LEU A 282 0.37 -24.57 4.76
N ALA A 283 0.67 -25.79 5.21
CA ALA A 283 1.92 -26.48 4.89
C ALA A 283 1.67 -27.56 3.81
N TYR A 284 2.71 -27.88 3.04
CA TYR A 284 2.64 -28.94 2.06
C TYR A 284 2.44 -30.32 2.72
N GLN A 285 1.43 -31.07 2.28
CA GLN A 285 1.07 -32.40 2.80
C GLN A 285 1.32 -33.54 1.80
N GLY A 286 1.80 -33.22 0.59
CA GLY A 286 2.06 -34.20 -0.47
C GLY A 286 1.00 -34.22 -1.58
N GLY A 287 1.35 -34.85 -2.71
CA GLY A 287 0.49 -34.97 -3.89
C GLY A 287 1.24 -35.55 -5.08
N ALA A 288 0.53 -36.09 -6.06
CA ALA A 288 1.14 -36.58 -7.29
C ALA A 288 1.52 -35.40 -8.21
N PHE A 289 2.70 -35.50 -8.82
CA PHE A 289 3.18 -34.59 -9.87
C PHE A 289 2.56 -34.92 -11.23
#